data_AF-C8PP67-F1
#
_entry.id   AF-C8PP67-F1
#
_cell.length_a   1.000
_cell.length_b   1.000
_cell.length_c   1.000
_cell.angle_alpha   90.00
_cell.angle_beta   90.00
_cell.angle_gamma   90.00
#
_symmetry.space_group_name_H-M   'P 1'
#
loop_
_entity.id
_entity.type
_entity.pdbx_description
1 polymer ?
#
loop_
_entity_poly.entity_id
_entity_poly.type
_entity_poly.pdbx_seq_one_letter_code
_entity_poly.pdbx_strand_id
1 'polypeptide(L)'
;MFIVSLIFFYIFPASLIFLHGIGLERLSMNARSTRVIIPFILRDGALMIISASICRLLEYYILIPIGIAAITPVAALIVIYLCDLVLQRTLFRQAETRLIRERLFSGGIVIFALYQAFTYIEMIAILVSALVSMLLWSFVLCAVKRRIEESNVSAQWKNAPLLLISMGLIALALYAWDIAWLAPSFL
;
A
#
# COMPACT_ATOMS: atom_id res chain seq x y z
N MET A 1 -1.30 -22.03 -9.57
CA MET A 1 -0.51 -22.18 -8.32
C MET A 1 0.43 -21.01 -8.09
N PHE A 2 1.07 -20.44 -9.12
CA PHE A 2 1.98 -19.29 -8.96
C PHE A 2 1.29 -18.01 -8.47
N ILE A 3 0.17 -17.60 -9.08
CA ILE A 3 -0.54 -16.35 -8.73
C ILE A 3 -1.09 -16.37 -7.30
N VAL A 4 -1.68 -17.48 -6.87
CA VAL A 4 -2.23 -17.61 -5.50
C VAL A 4 -1.11 -17.53 -4.46
N SER A 5 0.03 -18.18 -4.73
CA SER A 5 1.21 -18.10 -3.84
C SER A 5 1.79 -16.68 -3.81
N LEU A 6 1.80 -15.99 -4.95
CA LEU A 6 2.24 -14.60 -5.08
C LEU A 6 1.32 -13.64 -4.30
N ILE A 7 0.01 -13.83 -4.41
CA ILE A 7 -0.98 -13.07 -3.63
C ILE A 7 -0.77 -13.31 -2.13
N PHE A 8 -0.63 -14.57 -1.71
CA PHE A 8 -0.34 -14.90 -0.31
C PHE A 8 0.97 -14.26 0.17
N PHE A 9 2.00 -14.28 -0.67
CA PHE A 9 3.31 -13.72 -0.39
C PHE A 9 3.25 -12.20 -0.14
N TYR A 10 2.57 -11.44 -1.00
CA TYR A 10 2.45 -9.99 -0.85
C TYR A 10 1.43 -9.54 0.21
N ILE A 11 0.49 -10.41 0.60
CA ILE A 11 -0.42 -10.12 1.72
C ILE A 11 0.29 -10.31 3.06
N PHE A 12 1.06 -11.40 3.21
CA PHE A 12 1.58 -11.85 4.50
C PHE A 12 3.12 -11.69 4.61
N PRO A 13 3.99 -12.58 4.06
CA PRO A 13 5.46 -12.50 4.20
C PRO A 13 6.07 -11.14 3.84
N ALA A 14 5.79 -10.67 2.63
CA ALA A 14 6.33 -9.44 2.08
C ALA A 14 5.23 -8.38 2.04
N SER A 15 4.55 -8.17 3.17
CA SER A 15 3.55 -7.10 3.26
C SER A 15 4.20 -5.78 2.86
N LEU A 16 3.78 -5.28 1.70
CA LEU A 16 4.27 -4.04 1.07
C LEU A 16 4.20 -2.85 2.03
N ILE A 17 3.32 -2.94 3.03
CA ILE A 17 3.05 -1.87 3.97
C ILE A 17 4.07 -1.84 5.10
N PHE A 18 4.47 -2.99 5.63
CA PHE A 18 5.41 -3.08 6.74
C PHE A 18 6.85 -3.26 6.29
N LEU A 19 7.09 -4.03 5.22
CA LEU A 19 8.44 -4.29 4.72
C LEU A 19 8.99 -3.09 3.92
N HIS A 20 8.16 -2.48 3.07
CA HIS A 20 8.54 -1.30 2.27
C HIS A 20 8.11 0.02 2.93
N GLY A 21 7.38 -0.04 4.05
CA GLY A 21 6.89 1.15 4.78
C GLY A 21 5.78 1.92 4.07
N ILE A 22 5.29 1.45 2.92
CA ILE A 22 4.33 2.18 2.08
C ILE A 22 2.95 2.14 2.75
N GLY A 23 2.53 3.26 3.35
CA GLY A 23 1.20 3.39 3.97
C GLY A 23 1.16 3.28 5.50
N LEU A 24 2.31 3.16 6.19
CA LEU A 24 2.38 3.17 7.66
C LEU A 24 1.78 4.44 8.28
N GLU A 25 1.96 5.58 7.62
CA GLU A 25 1.37 6.86 7.99
C GLU A 25 -0.17 6.84 8.01
N ARG A 26 -0.77 6.04 7.13
CA ARG A 26 -2.22 5.88 7.07
C ARG A 26 -2.69 4.95 8.16
N LEU A 27 -2.01 3.82 8.35
CA LEU A 27 -2.31 2.85 9.40
C LEU A 27 -2.29 3.48 10.79
N SER A 28 -1.27 4.32 11.11
CA SER A 28 -1.15 4.93 12.43
C SER A 28 -2.23 5.97 12.74
N MET A 29 -2.64 6.78 11.75
CA MET A 29 -3.67 7.81 11.93
C MET A 29 -5.10 7.28 11.81
N ASN A 30 -5.36 6.36 10.87
CA ASN A 30 -6.71 5.85 10.59
C ASN A 30 -7.12 4.63 11.43
N ALA A 31 -6.30 4.18 12.38
CA ALA A 31 -6.65 3.12 13.34
C ALA A 31 -7.93 3.43 14.19
N ARG A 32 -8.60 4.56 13.99
CA ARG A 32 -9.77 5.02 14.75
C ARG A 32 -11.12 4.66 14.13
N SER A 33 -11.24 4.35 12.83
CA SER A 33 -12.55 4.03 12.23
C SER A 33 -12.49 3.23 10.94
N THR A 34 -12.98 1.99 11.00
CA THR A 34 -13.10 1.07 9.86
C THR A 34 -14.07 1.54 8.77
N ARG A 35 -15.09 2.34 9.13
CA ARG A 35 -16.11 2.84 8.17
C ARG A 35 -15.52 3.77 7.11
N VAL A 36 -14.40 4.43 7.39
CA VAL A 36 -13.73 5.36 6.47
C VAL A 36 -12.81 4.62 5.47
N ILE A 37 -12.48 3.36 5.77
CA ILE A 37 -11.48 2.57 5.03
C ILE A 37 -12.05 1.97 3.75
N ILE A 38 -13.30 1.49 3.79
CA ILE A 38 -13.97 0.89 2.63
C ILE A 38 -14.08 1.85 1.43
N PRO A 39 -14.63 3.08 1.56
CA PRO A 39 -14.71 4.00 0.43
C PRO A 39 -13.32 4.45 -0.05
N PHE A 40 -12.35 4.51 0.86
CA PHE A 40 -10.95 4.79 0.52
C PHE A 40 -10.37 3.69 -0.37
N ILE A 41 -10.48 2.42 0.02
CA ILE A 41 -9.96 1.28 -0.75
C ILE A 41 -10.59 1.22 -2.14
N LEU A 42 -11.90 1.46 -2.24
CA LEU A 42 -12.59 1.42 -3.53
C LEU A 42 -12.09 2.54 -4.46
N ARG A 43 -11.96 3.76 -3.92
CA ARG A 43 -11.50 4.94 -4.67
C ARG A 43 -10.05 4.80 -5.10
N ASP A 44 -9.17 4.51 -4.13
CA ASP A 44 -7.73 4.46 -4.36
C ASP A 44 -7.36 3.20 -5.16
N GLY A 45 -8.10 2.11 -5.01
CA GLY A 45 -7.99 0.92 -5.86
C GLY A 45 -8.32 1.20 -7.32
N ALA A 46 -9.41 1.90 -7.60
CA ALA A 46 -9.74 2.32 -8.96
C ALA A 46 -8.66 3.23 -9.56
N LEU A 47 -8.18 4.19 -8.76
CA LEU A 47 -7.09 5.09 -9.16
C LEU A 47 -5.79 4.34 -9.46
N MET A 48 -5.41 3.40 -8.60
CA MET A 48 -4.21 2.57 -8.79
C MET A 48 -4.30 1.71 -10.05
N ILE A 49 -5.45 1.08 -10.31
CA ILE A 49 -5.63 0.27 -11.53
C ILE A 49 -5.53 1.14 -12.77
N ILE A 50 -6.26 2.26 -12.83
CA ILE A 50 -6.27 3.16 -13.99
C ILE A 50 -4.85 3.72 -14.24
N SER A 51 -4.21 4.24 -13.19
CA SER A 51 -2.87 4.84 -13.31
C SER A 51 -1.82 3.80 -13.68
N ALA A 52 -1.82 2.62 -13.07
CA ALA A 52 -0.87 1.56 -13.40
C ALA A 52 -1.04 1.08 -14.85
N SER A 53 -2.28 0.92 -15.33
CA SER A 53 -2.53 0.54 -16.72
C SER A 53 -2.04 1.61 -17.71
N ILE A 54 -2.27 2.90 -17.44
CA ILE A 54 -1.76 3.99 -18.27
C ILE A 54 -0.22 4.02 -18.24
N CYS A 55 0.39 3.86 -17.06
CA CYS A 55 1.85 3.85 -16.92
C CYS A 55 2.47 2.69 -17.67
N ARG A 56 1.89 1.49 -17.61
CA ARG A 56 2.40 0.32 -18.34
C ARG A 56 2.32 0.52 -19.85
N LEU A 57 1.26 1.16 -20.33
CA LEU A 57 1.08 1.49 -21.73
C LEU A 57 2.10 2.54 -22.18
N LEU A 58 2.29 3.59 -21.38
CA LEU A 58 3.30 4.63 -21.62
C LEU A 58 4.71 4.06 -21.63
N GLU A 59 5.02 3.14 -20.71
CA GLU A 59 6.32 2.48 -20.62
C GLU A 59 6.61 1.66 -21.88
N TYR A 60 5.66 0.82 -22.31
CA TYR A 60 5.82 -0.07 -23.46
C TYR A 60 5.87 0.66 -24.81
N TYR A 61 5.03 1.67 -25.01
CA TYR A 61 4.92 2.35 -26.31
C TYR A 61 5.83 3.57 -26.47
N ILE A 62 6.27 4.18 -25.37
CA ILE A 62 7.02 5.45 -25.42
C ILE A 62 8.40 5.31 -24.78
N LEU A 63 8.49 4.89 -23.51
CA LEU A 63 9.78 4.95 -22.80
C LEU A 63 10.76 3.87 -23.26
N ILE A 64 10.30 2.64 -23.47
CA ILE A 64 11.15 1.53 -23.94
C ILE A 64 11.67 1.81 -25.36
N PRO A 65 10.84 2.20 -26.34
CA PRO A 65 11.31 2.47 -27.70
C PRO A 65 12.29 3.65 -27.80
N ILE A 66 12.15 4.65 -26.92
CA ILE A 66 13.04 5.83 -26.89
C ILE A 66 14.31 5.55 -26.06
N GLY A 67 14.35 4.43 -25.30
CA GLY A 67 15.50 4.03 -24.49
C GLY A 67 15.62 4.80 -23.17
N ILE A 68 14.53 5.42 -22.68
CA ILE A 68 14.52 6.28 -21.48
C ILE A 68 13.69 5.66 -20.36
N ALA A 69 13.85 4.35 -20.15
CA ALA A 69 13.17 3.61 -19.07
C ALA A 69 13.54 4.11 -17.66
N ALA A 70 14.66 4.81 -17.49
CA ALA A 70 15.05 5.37 -16.19
C ALA A 70 14.09 6.46 -15.66
N ILE A 71 13.30 7.10 -16.53
CA ILE A 71 12.35 8.17 -16.16
C ILE A 71 10.98 7.61 -15.77
N THR A 72 10.77 6.28 -15.88
CA THR A 72 9.51 5.60 -15.49
C THR A 72 8.94 6.04 -14.13
N PRO A 73 9.70 6.17 -13.02
CA PRO A 73 9.10 6.53 -11.73
C PRO A 73 8.59 7.99 -11.72
N VAL A 74 9.28 8.89 -12.42
CA VAL A 74 8.85 10.30 -12.56
C VAL A 74 7.59 10.39 -13.41
N ALA A 75 7.57 9.67 -14.54
CA ALA A 75 6.40 9.60 -15.40
C ALA A 75 5.19 9.00 -14.66
N ALA A 76 5.41 7.95 -13.87
CA ALA A 76 4.35 7.32 -13.08
C ALA A 76 3.76 8.29 -12.05
N LEU A 77 4.59 9.06 -11.33
CA LEU A 77 4.10 10.08 -10.39
C LEU A 77 3.25 11.16 -11.08
N ILE A 78 3.65 11.60 -12.27
CA ILE A 78 2.90 12.59 -13.05
C ILE A 78 1.54 12.00 -13.46
N VAL A 79 1.50 10.77 -13.98
CA VAL A 79 0.27 10.10 -14.38
C VAL A 79 -0.67 9.92 -13.19
N ILE A 80 -0.16 9.46 -12.05
CA ILE A 80 -0.95 9.28 -10.82
C ILE A 80 -1.54 10.62 -10.36
N TYR A 81 -0.74 11.69 -10.38
CA TYR A 81 -1.20 13.03 -10.03
C TYR A 81 -2.32 13.53 -10.97
N LEU A 82 -2.15 13.34 -12.28
CA LEU A 82 -3.17 13.70 -13.27
C LEU A 82 -4.45 12.89 -13.09
N CYS A 83 -4.33 11.58 -12.89
CA CYS A 83 -5.47 10.69 -12.63
C CYS A 83 -6.21 11.11 -11.35
N ASP A 84 -5.50 11.41 -10.27
CA ASP A 84 -6.12 11.89 -9.02
C ASP A 84 -6.86 13.22 -9.23
N LEU A 85 -6.26 14.16 -9.96
CA LEU A 85 -6.87 15.47 -10.24
C LEU A 85 -8.14 15.34 -11.08
N VAL A 86 -8.13 14.47 -12.10
CA VAL A 86 -9.31 14.15 -12.90
C VAL A 86 -10.39 13.50 -12.04
N LEU A 87 -10.03 12.51 -11.22
CA LEU A 87 -10.97 11.77 -10.39
C LEU A 87 -11.59 12.65 -9.30
N GLN A 88 -10.83 13.60 -8.76
CA GLN A 88 -11.37 14.64 -7.87
C GLN A 88 -12.38 15.53 -8.58
N ARG A 89 -12.03 16.06 -9.77
CA ARG A 89 -12.92 16.96 -10.52
C ARG A 89 -14.22 16.29 -10.98
N THR A 90 -14.17 15.01 -11.35
CA THR A 90 -15.32 14.30 -11.91
C THR A 90 -16.23 13.69 -10.84
N LEU A 91 -15.68 13.11 -9.78
CA LEU A 91 -16.46 12.37 -8.79
C LEU A 91 -16.74 13.12 -7.48
N PHE A 92 -15.87 14.04 -7.04
CA PHE A 92 -15.99 14.65 -5.71
C PHE A 92 -15.61 16.13 -5.69
N ARG A 93 -16.62 17.00 -5.90
CA ARG A 93 -16.51 18.46 -5.90
C ARG A 93 -16.08 19.08 -4.54
N GLN A 94 -15.81 18.30 -3.48
CA GLN A 94 -15.76 18.84 -2.11
C GLN A 94 -14.94 18.04 -1.06
N ALA A 95 -13.85 17.37 -1.42
CA ALA A 95 -13.06 16.58 -0.45
C ALA A 95 -11.58 16.97 -0.39
N GLU A 96 -11.26 18.24 -0.15
CA GLU A 96 -9.90 18.80 -0.32
C GLU A 96 -8.85 18.39 0.73
N THR A 97 -9.22 17.99 1.95
CA THR A 97 -8.22 17.95 3.06
C THR A 97 -7.68 16.57 3.43
N ARG A 98 -8.25 15.47 2.93
CA ARG A 98 -7.74 14.10 3.22
C ARG A 98 -6.76 13.55 2.17
N LEU A 99 -6.49 14.30 1.11
CA LEU A 99 -5.93 13.80 -0.15
C LEU A 99 -4.41 13.58 -0.20
N ILE A 100 -3.62 14.46 0.43
CA ILE A 100 -2.15 14.44 0.28
C ILE A 100 -1.56 13.10 0.75
N ARG A 101 -2.10 12.53 1.82
CA ARG A 101 -1.60 11.29 2.43
C ARG A 101 -2.18 10.02 1.77
N GLU A 102 -3.18 10.13 0.89
CA GLU A 102 -3.70 9.00 0.08
C GLU A 102 -2.73 8.70 -1.06
N ARG A 103 -2.16 9.77 -1.63
CA ARG A 103 -1.23 9.74 -2.76
C ARG A 103 0.07 8.99 -2.49
N LEU A 104 0.58 8.98 -1.25
CA LEU A 104 1.78 8.24 -0.89
C LEU A 104 1.57 6.72 -0.98
N PHE A 105 0.38 6.25 -0.60
CA PHE A 105 0.04 4.84 -0.64
C PHE A 105 -0.22 4.38 -2.08
N SER A 106 -1.09 5.06 -2.83
CA SER A 106 -1.34 4.74 -4.24
C SER A 106 -0.10 4.94 -5.11
N GLY A 107 0.64 6.03 -4.90
CA GLY A 107 1.89 6.32 -5.59
C GLY A 107 2.94 5.23 -5.41
N GLY A 108 3.22 4.89 -4.15
CA GLY A 108 4.23 3.87 -3.82
C GLY A 108 3.88 2.49 -4.36
N ILE A 109 2.61 2.08 -4.25
CA ILE A 109 2.17 0.76 -4.73
C ILE A 109 2.21 0.67 -6.25
N VAL A 110 1.80 1.71 -6.98
CA VAL A 110 1.83 1.70 -8.45
C VAL A 110 3.27 1.63 -8.96
N ILE A 111 4.18 2.41 -8.37
CA ILE A 111 5.61 2.33 -8.73
C ILE A 111 6.15 0.94 -8.43
N PHE A 112 5.88 0.40 -7.24
CA PHE A 112 6.31 -0.94 -6.87
C PHE A 112 5.79 -2.00 -7.85
N ALA A 113 4.50 -1.95 -8.20
CA ALA A 113 3.87 -2.90 -9.11
C ALA A 113 4.45 -2.81 -10.53
N LEU A 114 4.80 -1.61 -11.02
CA LEU A 114 5.42 -1.44 -12.34
C LEU A 114 6.80 -2.09 -12.44
N TYR A 115 7.61 -1.97 -11.38
CA TYR A 115 8.96 -2.54 -11.34
C TYR A 115 8.97 -4.05 -11.07
N GLN A 116 8.05 -4.52 -10.23
CA GLN A 116 8.06 -5.92 -9.78
C GLN A 116 7.28 -6.85 -10.72
N ALA A 117 6.29 -6.34 -11.48
CA ALA A 117 5.45 -7.17 -12.32
C ALA A 117 6.05 -7.38 -13.73
N PHE A 118 6.18 -8.63 -14.14
CA PHE A 118 6.56 -8.98 -15.51
C PHE A 118 5.33 -8.98 -16.43
N THR A 119 4.19 -9.43 -15.92
CA THR A 119 2.93 -9.47 -16.67
C THR A 119 1.86 -8.52 -16.12
N TYR A 120 0.91 -8.13 -16.96
CA TYR A 120 -0.22 -7.30 -16.54
C TYR A 120 -1.09 -7.98 -15.46
N ILE A 121 -1.20 -9.32 -15.51
CA ILE A 121 -1.96 -10.10 -14.53
C ILE A 121 -1.27 -10.05 -13.17
N GLU A 122 0.06 -10.19 -13.13
CA GLU A 122 0.85 -10.05 -11.89
C GLU A 122 0.73 -8.64 -11.32
N MET A 123 0.76 -7.61 -12.17
CA MET A 123 0.58 -6.22 -11.75
C MET A 123 -0.75 -6.05 -11.00
N ILE A 124 -1.87 -6.54 -11.58
CA ILE A 124 -3.18 -6.49 -10.91
C ILE A 124 -3.16 -7.30 -9.60
N ALA A 125 -2.53 -8.47 -9.58
CA ALA A 125 -2.44 -9.29 -8.38
C ALA A 125 -1.68 -8.58 -7.24
N ILE A 126 -0.61 -7.84 -7.57
CA ILE A 126 0.14 -7.00 -6.62
C ILE A 126 -0.73 -5.85 -6.10
N LEU A 127 -1.46 -5.15 -6.98
CA LEU A 127 -2.35 -4.07 -6.56
C LEU A 127 -3.46 -4.56 -5.61
N VAL A 128 -4.11 -5.67 -5.96
CA VAL A 128 -5.20 -6.25 -5.16
C VAL A 128 -4.66 -6.77 -3.82
N SER A 129 -3.50 -7.44 -3.81
CA SER A 129 -2.88 -7.90 -2.56
C SER A 129 -2.49 -6.74 -1.65
N ALA A 130 -2.00 -5.62 -2.20
CA ALA A 130 -1.70 -4.43 -1.42
C ALA A 130 -2.95 -3.82 -0.76
N LEU A 131 -4.07 -3.75 -1.48
CA LEU A 131 -5.35 -3.29 -0.94
C LEU A 131 -5.88 -4.20 0.17
N VAL A 132 -5.83 -5.53 -0.04
CA VAL A 132 -6.27 -6.52 0.95
C VAL A 132 -5.38 -6.47 2.19
N SER A 133 -4.06 -6.36 2.01
CA SER A 133 -3.09 -6.18 3.09
C SER A 133 -3.42 -4.93 3.91
N MET A 134 -3.72 -3.80 3.25
CA MET A 134 -4.09 -2.56 3.93
C MET A 134 -5.36 -2.70 4.75
N LEU A 135 -6.36 -3.42 4.23
CA LEU A 135 -7.61 -3.71 4.94
C LEU A 135 -7.35 -4.57 6.19
N LEU A 136 -6.58 -5.65 6.04
CA LEU A 136 -6.26 -6.59 7.10
C LEU A 136 -5.49 -5.90 8.23
N TRP A 137 -4.41 -5.20 7.90
CA TRP A 137 -3.58 -4.53 8.90
C TRP A 137 -4.29 -3.37 9.59
N SER A 138 -5.17 -2.67 8.87
CA SER A 138 -6.02 -1.65 9.49
C SER A 138 -6.96 -2.24 10.53
N PHE A 139 -7.52 -3.43 10.27
CA PHE A 139 -8.37 -4.12 11.24
C PHE A 139 -7.59 -4.58 12.47
N VAL A 140 -6.40 -5.17 12.26
CA VAL A 140 -5.52 -5.60 13.35
C VAL A 140 -5.12 -4.41 14.23
N LEU A 141 -4.69 -3.29 13.65
CA LEU A 141 -4.30 -2.11 14.43
C LEU A 141 -5.48 -1.44 15.14
N CYS A 142 -6.69 -1.50 14.56
CA CYS A 142 -7.90 -1.04 15.24
C CYS A 142 -8.17 -1.88 16.51
N ALA A 143 -8.03 -3.20 16.42
CA ALA A 143 -8.17 -4.10 17.56
C ALA A 143 -7.09 -3.87 18.64
N VAL A 144 -5.83 -3.71 18.22
CA VAL A 144 -4.71 -3.38 19.12
C VAL A 144 -4.96 -2.06 19.83
N LYS A 145 -5.35 -1.02 19.09
CA LYS A 145 -5.66 0.30 19.65
C LYS A 145 -6.78 0.25 20.67
N ARG A 146 -7.87 -0.47 20.38
CA ARG A 146 -8.98 -0.64 21.33
C ARG A 146 -8.52 -1.27 22.65
N ARG A 147 -7.66 -2.29 22.57
CA ARG A 147 -7.06 -2.91 23.76
C ARG A 147 -6.16 -1.94 24.55
N ILE A 148 -5.42 -1.08 23.85
CA ILE A 148 -4.58 -0.03 24.47
C ILE A 148 -5.45 1.01 25.18
N GLU A 149 -6.58 1.39 24.58
CA GLU A 149 -7.52 2.36 25.16
C GLU A 149 -8.16 1.83 26.46
N GLU A 150 -8.50 0.54 26.51
CA GLU A 150 -9.03 -0.16 27.69
C GLU A 150 -7.98 -0.39 28.80
N SER A 151 -6.68 -0.23 28.49
CA SER A 151 -5.59 -0.46 29.46
C SER A 151 -5.34 0.75 30.36
N ASN A 152 -5.03 0.48 31.64
CA ASN A 152 -4.68 1.48 32.66
C ASN A 152 -3.20 1.94 32.56
N VAL A 153 -2.79 2.43 31.39
CA VAL A 153 -1.45 2.96 31.15
C VAL A 153 -1.43 4.48 31.35
N SER A 154 -0.33 5.02 31.88
CA SER A 154 -0.11 6.46 32.04
C SER A 154 -0.37 7.23 30.75
N ALA A 155 -1.04 8.38 30.83
CA ALA A 155 -1.49 9.16 29.68
C ALA A 155 -0.37 9.55 28.69
N GLN A 156 0.88 9.69 29.15
CA GLN A 156 2.04 10.00 28.31
C GLN A 156 2.45 8.87 27.35
N TRP A 157 2.19 7.61 27.73
CA TRP A 157 2.47 6.43 26.90
C TRP A 157 1.25 5.95 26.14
N LYS A 158 0.08 6.53 26.40
CA LYS A 158 -1.19 6.09 25.85
C LYS A 158 -1.29 6.49 24.37
N ASN A 159 -1.73 5.54 23.55
CA ASN A 159 -2.01 5.67 22.11
C ASN A 159 -0.78 5.66 21.20
N ALA A 160 -0.15 6.81 20.89
CA ALA A 160 0.80 6.89 19.78
C ALA A 160 2.11 6.10 19.99
N PRO A 161 2.79 6.18 21.14
CA PRO A 161 4.03 5.44 21.38
C PRO A 161 3.78 3.93 21.39
N LEU A 162 2.75 3.49 22.12
CA LEU A 162 2.44 2.05 22.24
C LEU A 162 1.96 1.44 20.91
N LEU A 163 1.21 2.22 20.11
CA LEU A 163 0.81 1.79 18.78
C LEU A 163 2.01 1.66 17.84
N LEU A 164 2.97 2.59 17.91
CA LEU A 164 4.20 2.52 17.12
C LEU A 164 5.08 1.34 17.53
N ILE A 165 5.20 1.05 18.84
CA ILE A 165 5.87 -0.16 19.35
C ILE A 165 5.17 -1.42 18.81
N SER A 166 3.83 -1.47 18.85
CA SER A 166 3.08 -2.61 18.33
C SER A 166 3.27 -2.81 16.82
N MET A 167 3.33 -1.72 16.05
CA MET A 167 3.65 -1.77 14.61
C MET A 167 5.07 -2.28 14.36
N GLY A 168 6.05 -1.87 15.18
CA GLY A 168 7.42 -2.37 15.11
C GLY A 168 7.54 -3.86 15.43
N LEU A 169 6.82 -4.35 16.43
CA LEU A 169 6.77 -5.78 16.75
C LEU A 169 6.13 -6.61 15.64
N ILE A 170 5.07 -6.09 15.01
CA ILE A 170 4.46 -6.71 13.83
C ILE A 170 5.48 -6.75 12.68
N ALA A 171 6.17 -5.65 12.40
CA ALA A 171 7.18 -5.59 11.34
C ALA A 171 8.30 -6.60 11.57
N LEU A 172 8.80 -6.74 12.80
CA LEU A 172 9.81 -7.73 13.18
C LEU A 172 9.32 -9.17 12.94
N ALA A 173 8.08 -9.48 13.31
CA ALA A 173 7.50 -10.81 13.09
C ALA A 173 7.39 -11.15 11.61
N LEU A 174 6.96 -10.18 10.78
CA LEU A 174 6.89 -10.36 9.32
C LEU A 174 8.27 -10.50 8.70
N TYR A 175 9.24 -9.71 9.14
CA TYR A 175 10.61 -9.78 8.66
C TYR A 175 11.28 -11.13 8.98
N ALA A 176 11.06 -11.65 10.20
CA ALA A 176 11.53 -12.98 10.56
C ALA A 176 10.91 -14.08 9.67
N TRP A 177 9.64 -13.91 9.29
CA TRP A 177 8.96 -14.84 8.39
C TRP A 177 9.49 -14.76 6.95
N ASP A 178 9.77 -13.56 6.45
CA ASP A 178 10.38 -13.34 5.13
C ASP A 178 11.75 -14.04 5.02
N ILE A 179 12.61 -13.86 6.04
CA ILE A 179 13.90 -14.58 6.12
C ILE A 179 13.71 -16.09 6.21
N ALA A 180 12.75 -16.57 7.01
CA ALA A 180 12.47 -18.00 7.14
C ALA A 180 12.01 -18.63 5.82
N TRP A 181 11.36 -17.86 4.95
CA TRP A 181 10.98 -18.28 3.60
C TRP A 181 12.17 -18.37 2.64
N LEU A 182 13.23 -17.58 2.87
CA LEU A 182 14.48 -17.62 2.11
C LEU A 182 15.45 -18.70 2.61
N ALA A 183 15.35 -19.11 3.87
CA ALA A 183 16.21 -20.11 4.50
C ALA A 183 16.33 -21.47 3.75
N PRO A 184 15.29 -22.01 3.05
CA PRO A 184 15.43 -23.23 2.25
C PRO A 184 16.43 -23.11 1.09
N SER A 185 16.86 -21.90 0.73
CA SER A 185 17.86 -21.66 -0.33
C SER A 185 19.30 -21.53 0.20
N PHE A 186 19.49 -21.51 1.53
CA PHE A 186 20.79 -21.39 2.19
C PHE A 186 21.31 -22.70 2.82
N LEU A 187 20.53 -23.78 2.75
CA LEU A 187 20.89 -25.15 3.16
C LEU A 187 21.01 -26.04 1.92
#